data_AF-A0A316F889-F1
#
_entry.id   AF-A0A316F889-F1
#
_cell.length_a   1.000
_cell.length_b   1.000
_cell.length_c   1.000
_cell.angle_alpha   90.00
_cell.angle_beta   90.00
_cell.angle_gamma   90.00
#
_symmetry.space_group_name_H-M   'P 1'
#
loop_
_entity.id
_entity.type
_entity.pdbx_description
1 polymer ?
#
loop_
_entity_poly.entity_id
_entity_poly.type
_entity_poly.pdbx_seq_one_letter_code
_entity_poly.pdbx_strand_id
1 'polypeptide(L)' 'MNPAALRAALGSLLQEPDPHRHLDSLEVVVIRAHLTEHGLPADGPAEDRPRTIEGWVTWAVRHSRAS' A
#
# COMPACT_ATOMS: atom_id res chain seq x y z
N MET A 1 -12.45 1.75 -2.49
CA MET A 1 -11.50 0.62 -2.64
C MET A 1 -11.85 -0.51 -1.67
N ASN A 2 -11.85 -1.78 -2.09
CA ASN A 2 -12.11 -2.93 -1.19
C ASN A 2 -10.80 -3.33 -0.45
N PRO A 3 -10.73 -3.26 0.89
CA PRO A 3 -9.51 -3.53 1.65
C PRO A 3 -8.99 -4.97 1.49
N ALA A 4 -9.88 -5.96 1.44
CA ALA A 4 -9.49 -7.38 1.36
C ALA A 4 -8.88 -7.71 -0.01
N ALA A 5 -9.47 -7.17 -1.08
CA ALA A 5 -8.95 -7.33 -2.43
C ALA A 5 -7.59 -6.65 -2.59
N LEU A 6 -7.43 -5.43 -2.06
CA LEU A 6 -6.14 -4.74 -2.09
C LEU A 6 -5.07 -5.51 -1.30
N ARG A 7 -5.39 -6.01 -0.10
CA ARG A 7 -4.44 -6.80 0.70
C ARG A 7 -3.93 -8.01 -0.08
N ALA A 8 -4.84 -8.76 -0.72
CA ALA A 8 -4.49 -9.90 -1.56
C ALA A 8 -3.64 -9.50 -2.78
N ALA A 9 -3.97 -8.38 -3.44
CA ALA A 9 -3.21 -7.87 -4.58
C ALA A 9 -1.79 -7.48 -4.19
N LEU A 10 -1.60 -6.75 -3.09
CA LEU A 10 -0.27 -6.35 -2.60
C LEU A 10 0.55 -7.55 -2.11
N GLY A 11 -0.08 -8.51 -1.42
CA GLY A 11 0.59 -9.74 -1.01
C GLY A 11 1.06 -10.57 -2.22
N SER A 12 0.23 -10.64 -3.27
CA SER A 12 0.64 -11.28 -4.53
C SER A 12 1.73 -10.48 -5.27
N LEU A 13 1.67 -9.16 -5.26
CA LEU A 13 2.66 -8.30 -5.93
C LEU A 13 4.06 -8.45 -5.30
N LEU A 14 4.11 -8.51 -3.97
CA LEU A 14 5.38 -8.62 -3.23
C LEU A 14 5.79 -10.06 -2.93
N GLN A 15 4.98 -11.05 -3.30
CA GLN A 15 5.17 -12.46 -2.88
C GLN A 15 5.28 -12.59 -1.35
N GLU A 16 4.52 -11.76 -0.62
CA GLU A 16 4.57 -11.65 0.83
C GLU A 16 3.19 -11.95 1.43
N PRO A 17 3.01 -13.11 2.09
CA PRO A 17 1.74 -13.48 2.70
C PRO A 17 1.49 -12.84 4.08
N ASP A 18 2.52 -12.42 4.82
CA ASP A 18 2.37 -11.76 6.12
C ASP A 18 2.12 -10.25 5.94
N PRO A 19 0.89 -9.77 6.20
CA PRO A 19 0.56 -8.37 6.00
C PRO A 19 1.22 -7.44 7.02
N HIS A 20 1.81 -7.97 8.10
CA HIS A 20 2.45 -7.23 9.17
C HIS A 20 3.97 -7.22 9.06
N ARG A 21 4.58 -7.97 8.12
CA ARG A 21 6.01 -7.91 7.90
C ARG A 21 6.42 -6.50 7.50
N HIS A 22 7.54 -6.05 8.07
CA HIS A 22 8.22 -4.85 7.63
C HIS A 22 8.74 -5.00 6.20
N LEU A 23 8.32 -4.07 5.35
CA LEU A 23 8.73 -3.93 3.97
C LEU A 23 10.05 -3.17 3.86
N ASP A 24 10.87 -3.57 2.91
CA ASP A 24 12.08 -2.84 2.54
C ASP A 24 11.79 -1.65 1.62
N SER A 25 12.83 -0.88 1.31
CA SER A 25 12.73 0.32 0.48
C SER A 25 12.22 0.04 -0.95
N LEU A 26 12.59 -1.10 -1.55
CA LEU A 26 12.16 -1.48 -2.88
C LEU A 26 10.68 -1.89 -2.87
N GLU A 27 10.28 -2.69 -1.90
CA GLU A 27 8.89 -3.12 -1.71
C GLU A 27 7.96 -1.91 -1.51
N VAL A 28 8.40 -0.94 -0.71
CA VAL A 28 7.69 0.33 -0.53
C VAL A 28 7.55 1.10 -1.85
N VAL A 29 8.59 1.14 -2.69
CA VAL A 29 8.53 1.80 -4.01
C VAL A 29 7.56 1.07 -4.94
N VAL A 30 7.58 -0.27 -4.96
CA VAL A 30 6.69 -1.10 -5.77
C VAL A 30 5.23 -0.87 -5.39
N ILE A 31 4.90 -0.85 -4.09
CA ILE A 31 3.54 -0.53 -3.64
C ILE A 31 3.13 0.87 -4.09
N ARG A 32 4.00 1.87 -3.93
CA ARG A 32 3.68 3.25 -4.35
C ARG A 32 3.37 3.33 -5.83
N ALA A 33 4.21 2.73 -6.67
CA ALA A 33 3.98 2.69 -8.12
C ALA A 33 2.62 2.06 -8.44
N HIS A 34 2.32 0.90 -7.85
CA HIS A 34 1.06 0.21 -8.02
C HIS A 34 -0.15 1.06 -7.58
N LEU A 35 -0.08 1.72 -6.43
CA LEU A 35 -1.18 2.58 -5.95
C LEU A 35 -1.36 3.83 -6.84
N THR A 36 -0.27 4.39 -7.37
CA THR A 36 -0.32 5.52 -8.32
C THR A 36 -0.99 5.14 -9.64
N GLU A 37 -0.72 3.95 -10.17
CA GLU A 37 -1.43 3.41 -11.33
C GLU A 37 -2.96 3.28 -11.09
N HIS A 38 -3.36 3.14 -9.82
CA HIS A 38 -4.76 3.07 -9.40
C HIS A 38 -5.34 4.43 -8.98
N GLY A 39 -4.67 5.53 -9.33
CA GLY A 39 -5.15 6.90 -9.10
C GLY A 39 -4.95 7.43 -7.68
N LEU A 40 -4.18 6.73 -6.83
CA LEU A 40 -3.83 7.24 -5.50
C LEU A 40 -2.55 8.09 -5.56
N PRO A 41 -2.43 9.13 -4.72
CA PRO A 41 -1.28 10.03 -4.75
C PRO A 41 0.02 9.28 -4.43
N ALA A 42 1.04 9.48 -5.26
CA ALA A 42 2.38 8.93 -5.05
C ALA A 42 3.04 9.50 -3.78
N ASP A 43 2.70 10.73 -3.41
CA ASP A 43 3.41 11.57 -2.46
C ASP A 43 2.74 11.61 -1.08
N GLY A 44 2.32 10.45 -0.57
CA GLY A 44 1.89 10.33 0.83
C GLY A 44 2.94 10.93 1.78
N PRO A 45 2.53 11.53 2.92
CA PRO A 45 3.41 12.33 3.77
C PRO A 45 4.68 11.55 4.16
N ALA A 46 5.84 12.18 3.92
CA ALA A 46 7.15 11.53 4.03
C ALA A 46 7.44 10.96 5.43
N GLU A 47 6.77 11.48 6.46
CA GLU A 47 6.95 11.16 7.88
C GLU A 47 6.05 10.02 8.38
N ASP A 48 4.95 9.69 7.67
CA ASP A 48 3.97 8.65 8.05
C ASP A 48 3.88 7.51 7.02
N ARG A 49 5.00 7.20 6.35
CA ARG A 49 5.00 6.14 5.34
C ARG A 49 4.77 4.76 5.96
N PRO A 50 3.70 4.05 5.56
CA PRO A 50 3.47 2.70 6.05
C PRO A 50 4.64 1.78 5.68
N ARG A 51 5.02 0.92 6.62
CA ARG A 51 6.08 -0.08 6.42
C ARG A 51 5.56 -1.50 6.31
N THR A 52 4.25 -1.68 6.21
CA THR A 52 3.62 -3.00 6.13
C THR A 52 2.52 -2.97 5.08
N ILE A 53 2.19 -4.11 4.49
CA ILE A 53 1.05 -4.22 3.56
C ILE A 53 -0.23 -3.74 4.26
N GLU A 54 -0.44 -4.12 5.52
CA GLU A 54 -1.58 -3.68 6.32
C GLU A 54 -1.67 -2.15 6.44
N GLY A 55 -0.53 -1.51 6.69
CA GLY A 55 -0.45 -0.07 6.80
C GLY A 55 -0.77 0.62 5.46
N TRP A 56 -0.28 0.07 4.34
CA TRP A 56 -0.59 0.58 2.99
C TRP A 56 -2.06 0.39 2.62
N VAL A 57 -2.67 -0.74 2.95
CA VAL A 57 -4.11 -0.98 2.75
C VAL A 57 -4.93 0.03 3.55
N THR A 58 -4.58 0.24 4.82
CA THR A 58 -5.25 1.21 5.70
C THR A 58 -5.13 2.63 5.15
N TRP A 59 -3.94 3.02 4.71
CA TRP A 59 -3.69 4.32 4.09
C TRP A 59 -4.53 4.51 2.82
N ALA A 60 -4.50 3.53 1.91
CA ALA A 60 -5.21 3.60 0.63
C ALA A 60 -6.73 3.72 0.81
N VAL A 61 -7.30 2.99 1.77
CA VAL A 61 -8.74 3.07 2.10
C VAL A 61 -9.11 4.46 2.61
N ARG A 62 -8.28 5.07 3.48
CA ARG A 62 -8.52 6.43 3.99
C ARG A 62 -8.47 7.48 2.88
N HIS A 63 -7.49 7.38 1.98
CA HIS A 63 -7.29 8.37 0.92
C HIS A 63 -8.25 8.20 -0.25
N SER A 64 -8.70 6.97 -0.55
CA SER A 64 -9.76 6.72 -1.54
C SER A 64 -11.15 7.23 -1.15
N ARG A 65 -11.34 7.61 0.12
CA ARG A 65 -12.58 8.23 0.64
C ARG A 65 -12.54 9.75 0.65
N ALA A 66 -11.36 10.34 0.48
CA ALA A 66 -11.15 11.78 0.47
C ALA A 66 -11.16 12.38 -0.95
N SER A 67 -11.29 11.54 -1.98
CA SER A 67 -11.47 11.89 -3.39
C SER A 67 -12.87 11.49 -3.85
#